data_AF-A0A2T4YJ32-F1
#
_entry.id   AF-A0A2T4YJ32-F1
#
_cell.length_a   1.000
_cell.length_b   1.000
_cell.length_c   1.000
_cell.angle_alpha   90.00
_cell.angle_beta   90.00
_cell.angle_gamma   90.00
#
_symmetry.space_group_name_H-M   'P 1'
#
loop_
_entity.id
_entity.type
_entity.pdbx_description
1 polymer ?
#
loop_
_entity_poly.entity_id
_entity_poly.type
_entity_poly.pdbx_seq_one_letter_code
_entity_poly.pdbx_strand_id
1 'polypeptide(L)'
;MSTDEAPPPGQAGTGKTFAEPVPATLLDAPLEYILVDHFRQRSLCAAMRRFAQQGRVDRAEVDAVVAYLRRDLGLHHRDEEEDLFPLLLRRALPEDDLAGALARLAEDHRQSRVMVEAIIEMLVARPGEDSVKLGRAGRKLLLDYAASEHHHLAAENGIVLAIARIRLTRGDLRTMSRSMRDRRGVPA
;
A
#
# COMPACT_ATOMS: atom_id res chain seq x y z
N MET A 1 -14.68 4.00 -48.79
CA MET A 1 -15.17 4.45 -47.48
C MET A 1 -15.35 3.21 -46.63
N SER A 2 -14.39 2.92 -45.75
CA SER A 2 -14.52 1.90 -44.72
C SER A 2 -13.81 2.46 -43.50
N THR A 3 -14.58 2.65 -42.44
CA THR A 3 -14.22 3.35 -41.21
C THR A 3 -13.30 2.49 -40.35
N ASP A 4 -12.08 2.97 -40.15
CA ASP A 4 -11.17 2.49 -39.12
C ASP A 4 -11.59 3.16 -37.80
N GLU A 5 -12.48 2.50 -37.06
CA GLU A 5 -12.93 2.97 -35.76
C GLU A 5 -11.96 2.45 -34.70
N ALA A 6 -11.06 3.33 -34.27
CA ALA A 6 -10.17 3.08 -33.15
C ALA A 6 -10.99 2.68 -31.89
N PRO A 7 -10.49 1.72 -31.08
CA PRO A 7 -11.22 1.28 -29.90
C PRO A 7 -11.40 2.44 -28.91
N PRO A 8 -12.52 2.45 -28.16
CA PRO A 8 -12.79 3.52 -27.20
C PRO A 8 -11.69 3.55 -26.13
N PRO A 9 -11.26 4.74 -25.67
CA PRO A 9 -10.29 4.85 -24.60
C PRO A 9 -10.85 4.13 -23.37
N GLY A 10 -10.09 3.13 -22.91
CA GLY A 10 -10.39 2.37 -21.72
C GLY A 10 -10.73 3.32 -20.58
N GLN A 11 -11.81 2.99 -19.86
CA GLN A 11 -12.26 3.71 -18.69
C GLN A 11 -11.04 4.06 -17.83
N ALA A 12 -10.70 5.34 -17.79
CA ALA A 12 -9.77 5.87 -16.80
C ALA A 12 -10.47 5.63 -15.46
N GLY A 13 -10.11 4.52 -14.81
CA GLY A 13 -10.66 4.17 -13.50
C GLY A 13 -10.61 5.41 -12.64
N THR A 14 -11.76 5.78 -12.07
CA THR A 14 -11.89 6.91 -11.15
C THR A 14 -10.74 6.77 -10.15
N GLY A 15 -9.76 7.68 -10.19
CA GLY A 15 -8.42 7.50 -9.64
C GLY A 15 -8.33 7.48 -8.11
N LYS A 16 -9.31 6.86 -7.45
CA LYS A 16 -9.54 6.78 -6.00
C LYS A 16 -9.70 5.35 -5.51
N THR A 17 -9.32 4.33 -6.28
CA THR A 17 -9.44 2.92 -5.84
C THR A 17 -8.66 2.63 -4.56
N PHE A 18 -7.62 3.42 -4.26
CA PHE A 18 -6.91 3.36 -2.97
C PHE A 18 -7.71 3.94 -1.79
N ALA A 19 -8.68 4.81 -2.05
CA ALA A 19 -9.50 5.48 -1.05
C ALA A 19 -10.65 4.59 -0.53
N GLU A 20 -11.02 3.55 -1.27
CA GLU A 20 -12.01 2.58 -0.83
C GLU A 20 -11.39 1.68 0.25
N PRO A 21 -11.96 1.60 1.46
CA PRO A 21 -11.43 0.76 2.53
C PRO A 21 -11.60 -0.72 2.19
N VAL A 22 -10.65 -1.55 2.61
CA VAL A 22 -10.79 -3.01 2.53
C VAL A 22 -11.99 -3.44 3.40
N PRO A 23 -12.90 -4.29 2.90
CA PRO A 23 -14.03 -4.76 3.69
C PRO A 23 -13.58 -5.41 5.00
N ALA A 24 -14.15 -4.99 6.13
CA ALA A 24 -13.79 -5.51 7.45
C ALA A 24 -14.05 -7.02 7.60
N THR A 25 -14.96 -7.58 6.79
CA THR A 25 -15.20 -9.04 6.71
C THR A 25 -13.98 -9.82 6.24
N LEU A 26 -13.05 -9.20 5.50
CA LEU A 26 -11.80 -9.85 5.11
C LEU A 26 -10.82 -10.02 6.27
N LEU A 27 -11.06 -9.38 7.43
CA LEU A 27 -10.23 -9.61 8.62
C LEU A 27 -10.30 -11.06 9.11
N ASP A 28 -11.31 -11.84 8.72
CA ASP A 28 -11.38 -13.29 8.96
C ASP A 28 -10.36 -14.10 8.13
N ALA A 29 -9.85 -13.51 7.05
CA ALA A 29 -8.84 -14.06 6.16
C ALA A 29 -7.68 -13.05 6.04
N PRO A 30 -6.80 -12.97 7.05
CA PRO A 30 -5.85 -11.85 7.18
C PRO A 30 -4.84 -11.74 6.03
N LEU A 31 -4.46 -12.86 5.40
CA LEU A 31 -3.57 -12.83 4.23
C LEU A 31 -4.27 -12.27 3.00
N GLU A 32 -5.56 -12.57 2.83
CA GLU A 32 -6.43 -12.03 1.78
C GLU A 32 -6.71 -10.55 2.02
N TYR A 33 -6.89 -10.13 3.28
CA TYR A 33 -6.96 -8.71 3.64
C TYR A 33 -5.69 -7.97 3.18
N ILE A 34 -4.51 -8.47 3.54
CA ILE A 34 -3.21 -7.87 3.16
C ILE A 34 -3.07 -7.81 1.64
N LEU A 35 -3.40 -8.90 0.94
CA LEU A 35 -3.36 -8.94 -0.51
C LEU A 35 -4.29 -7.89 -1.15
N VAL A 36 -5.51 -7.71 -0.62
CA VAL A 36 -6.44 -6.68 -1.10
C VAL A 36 -5.89 -5.28 -0.83
N ASP A 37 -5.27 -5.07 0.32
CA ASP A 37 -4.65 -3.80 0.68
C ASP A 37 -3.43 -3.49 -0.22
N HIS A 38 -2.66 -4.50 -0.65
CA HIS A 38 -1.61 -4.33 -1.66
C HIS A 38 -2.15 -3.80 -3.00
N PHE A 39 -3.36 -4.20 -3.41
CA PHE A 39 -3.98 -3.62 -4.61
C PHE A 39 -4.28 -2.13 -4.41
N ARG A 40 -4.71 -1.72 -3.22
CA ARG A 40 -4.91 -0.30 -2.88
C ARG A 40 -3.60 0.47 -2.97
N GLN A 41 -2.51 -0.07 -2.41
CA GLN A 41 -1.18 0.54 -2.52
C GLN A 41 -0.71 0.66 -3.98
N ARG A 42 -0.93 -0.36 -4.82
CA ARG A 42 -0.65 -0.27 -6.27
C ARG A 42 -1.46 0.83 -6.95
N SER A 43 -2.74 0.98 -6.61
CA SER A 43 -3.57 2.08 -7.11
C SER A 43 -3.07 3.45 -6.66
N LEU A 44 -2.57 3.56 -5.42
CA LEU A 44 -1.92 4.78 -4.93
C LEU A 44 -0.67 5.09 -5.77
N CYS A 45 0.21 4.11 -6.01
CA CYS A 45 1.40 4.27 -6.85
C CYS A 45 1.05 4.75 -8.27
N ALA A 46 -0.01 4.20 -8.87
CA ALA A 46 -0.49 4.66 -10.17
C ALA A 46 -0.96 6.13 -10.13
N ALA A 47 -1.68 6.52 -9.07
CA ALA A 47 -2.09 7.90 -8.87
C ALA A 47 -0.88 8.83 -8.68
N MET A 48 0.11 8.45 -7.88
CA MET A 48 1.35 9.23 -7.68
C MET A 48 2.11 9.47 -8.98
N ARG A 49 2.21 8.46 -9.84
CA ARG A 49 2.81 8.61 -11.19
C ARG A 49 2.02 9.58 -12.06
N ARG A 50 0.68 9.52 -12.02
CA ARG A 50 -0.19 10.47 -12.74
C ARG A 50 -0.04 11.89 -12.23
N PHE A 51 -0.05 12.10 -10.91
CA PHE A 51 0.19 13.41 -10.29
C PHE A 51 1.54 13.98 -10.71
N ALA A 52 2.57 13.15 -10.61
CA ALA A 52 3.91 13.52 -11.04
C ALA A 52 3.94 13.89 -12.52
N GLN A 53 3.21 13.20 -13.40
CA GLN A 53 3.11 13.56 -14.82
C GLN A 53 2.41 14.91 -15.01
N GLN A 54 1.24 15.09 -14.40
CA GLN A 54 0.38 16.28 -14.50
C GLN A 54 1.00 17.52 -13.85
N GLY A 55 1.88 17.34 -12.85
CA GLY A 55 2.50 18.44 -12.11
C GLY A 55 1.54 19.14 -11.15
N ARG A 56 0.39 18.55 -10.85
CA ARG A 56 -0.58 19.02 -9.88
C ARG A 56 -1.40 17.87 -9.31
N VAL A 57 -2.02 18.10 -8.16
CA VAL A 57 -2.96 17.20 -7.51
C VAL A 57 -4.20 17.99 -7.11
N ASP A 58 -5.39 17.53 -7.49
CA ASP A 58 -6.63 18.23 -7.14
C ASP A 58 -6.95 18.01 -5.65
N ARG A 59 -7.62 18.97 -5.01
CA ARG A 59 -7.80 18.97 -3.54
C ARG A 59 -8.43 17.68 -3.00
N ALA A 60 -9.47 17.18 -3.68
CA ALA A 60 -10.13 15.94 -3.26
C ALA A 60 -9.20 14.71 -3.34
N GLU A 61 -8.21 14.73 -4.23
CA GLU A 61 -7.21 13.66 -4.34
C GLU A 61 -6.13 13.80 -3.26
N VAL A 62 -5.72 15.04 -2.95
CA VAL A 62 -4.85 15.34 -1.80
C VAL A 62 -5.47 14.79 -0.51
N ASP A 63 -6.73 15.08 -0.26
CA ASP A 63 -7.42 14.65 0.97
C ASP A 63 -7.48 13.12 1.07
N ALA A 64 -7.82 12.45 -0.03
CA ALA A 64 -7.86 10.98 -0.09
C ALA A 64 -6.47 10.35 0.14
N VAL A 65 -5.43 10.88 -0.50
CA VAL A 65 -4.05 10.41 -0.36
C VAL A 65 -3.56 10.60 1.07
N VAL A 66 -3.74 11.80 1.64
CA VAL A 66 -3.28 12.11 2.99
C VAL A 66 -4.02 11.27 4.03
N ALA A 67 -5.33 11.06 3.87
CA ALA A 67 -6.10 10.18 4.74
C ALA A 67 -5.57 8.73 4.71
N TYR A 68 -5.35 8.19 3.51
CA TYR A 68 -4.83 6.84 3.32
C TYR A 68 -3.42 6.68 3.93
N LEU A 69 -2.50 7.59 3.60
CA LEU A 69 -1.11 7.52 4.07
C LEU A 69 -0.99 7.65 5.59
N ARG A 70 -1.82 8.49 6.22
CA ARG A 70 -1.79 8.69 7.68
C ARG A 70 -2.37 7.54 8.48
N ARG A 71 -3.34 6.82 7.91
CA ARG A 71 -4.11 5.81 8.64
C ARG A 71 -3.84 4.41 8.10
N ASP A 72 -4.31 4.13 6.89
CA ASP A 72 -4.33 2.80 6.32
C ASP A 72 -2.92 2.22 6.11
N LEU A 73 -2.00 2.99 5.51
CA LEU A 73 -0.63 2.51 5.28
C LEU A 73 0.11 2.22 6.59
N GLY A 74 -0.09 3.06 7.61
CA GLY A 74 0.49 2.83 8.94
C GLY A 74 -0.06 1.58 9.61
N LEU A 75 -1.37 1.31 9.49
CA LEU A 75 -1.98 0.07 9.99
C LEU A 75 -1.47 -1.16 9.23
N HIS A 76 -1.31 -1.05 7.92
CA HIS A 76 -0.77 -2.10 7.07
C HIS A 76 0.63 -2.53 7.52
N HIS A 77 1.58 -1.60 7.58
CA HIS A 77 2.94 -1.90 8.04
C HIS A 77 2.96 -2.52 9.44
N ARG A 78 2.05 -2.12 10.33
CA ARG A 78 1.94 -2.73 11.67
C ARG A 78 1.41 -4.16 11.63
N ASP A 79 0.44 -4.47 10.76
CA ASP A 79 -0.02 -5.85 10.59
C ASP A 79 1.11 -6.77 10.12
N GLU A 80 2.03 -6.23 9.34
CA GLU A 80 3.17 -6.97 8.84
C GLU A 80 4.30 -7.09 9.87
N GLU A 81 4.77 -5.96 10.40
CA GLU A 81 5.91 -5.88 11.30
C GLU A 81 5.61 -6.47 12.69
N GLU A 82 4.39 -6.31 13.21
CA GLU A 82 4.02 -6.80 14.54
C GLU A 82 3.44 -8.22 14.52
N ASP A 83 2.84 -8.67 13.41
CA ASP A 83 2.26 -10.02 13.31
C ASP A 83 2.88 -10.88 12.19
N LEU A 84 2.71 -10.52 10.91
CA LEU A 84 3.03 -11.41 9.79
C LEU A 84 4.50 -11.84 9.78
N PHE A 85 5.43 -10.88 9.84
CA PHE A 85 6.86 -11.16 9.76
C PHE A 85 7.34 -11.97 10.97
N PRO A 86 7.00 -11.61 12.23
CA PRO A 86 7.34 -12.45 13.38
C PRO A 86 6.70 -13.85 13.34
N LEU A 87 5.46 -13.99 12.86
CA LEU A 87 4.79 -15.30 12.70
C LEU A 87 5.54 -16.15 11.68
N LEU A 88 5.92 -15.56 10.55
CA LEU A 88 6.69 -16.22 9.50
C LEU A 88 8.06 -16.67 9.98
N LEU A 89 8.82 -15.83 10.68
CA LEU A 89 10.12 -16.21 11.24
C LEU A 89 10.03 -17.42 12.19
N ARG A 90 8.92 -17.57 12.92
CA ARG A 90 8.70 -18.74 13.80
C ARG A 90 8.31 -20.01 13.05
N ARG A 91 7.74 -19.89 11.85
CA ARG A 91 7.18 -21.01 11.07
C ARG A 91 8.04 -21.40 9.87
N ALA A 92 8.91 -20.51 9.42
CA ALA A 92 9.80 -20.73 8.30
C ALA A 92 10.78 -21.88 8.60
N LEU A 93 11.02 -22.70 7.59
CA LEU A 93 12.08 -23.70 7.61
C LEU A 93 13.36 -23.08 7.01
N PRO A 94 14.55 -23.64 7.29
CA PRO A 94 15.81 -23.11 6.76
C PRO A 94 15.81 -22.94 5.24
N GLU A 95 15.16 -23.84 4.49
CA GLU A 95 15.06 -23.78 3.04
C GLU A 95 14.17 -22.65 2.50
N ASP A 96 13.37 -22.01 3.35
CA ASP A 96 12.57 -20.85 2.94
C ASP A 96 13.43 -19.57 2.81
N ASP A 97 14.63 -19.55 3.41
CA ASP A 97 15.62 -18.44 3.38
C ASP A 97 15.00 -17.03 3.58
N LEU A 98 14.06 -16.93 4.52
CA LEU A 98 13.17 -15.78 4.59
C LEU A 98 13.73 -14.60 5.40
N ALA A 99 14.70 -14.85 6.28
CA ALA A 99 15.17 -13.85 7.24
C ALA A 99 15.75 -12.60 6.57
N GLY A 100 16.54 -12.77 5.52
CA GLY A 100 17.10 -11.66 4.75
C GLY A 100 16.04 -10.84 4.02
N ALA A 101 15.05 -11.52 3.43
CA ALA A 101 13.94 -10.86 2.74
C ALA A 101 13.09 -10.01 3.71
N LEU A 102 12.72 -10.56 4.88
CA LEU A 102 11.94 -9.82 5.87
C LEU A 102 12.70 -8.64 6.47
N ALA A 103 14.00 -8.81 6.74
CA ALA A 103 14.84 -7.70 7.22
C ALA A 103 14.91 -6.57 6.18
N ARG A 104 14.97 -6.92 4.89
CA ARG A 104 14.96 -5.93 3.80
C ARG A 104 13.61 -5.19 3.72
N LEU A 105 12.49 -5.91 3.78
CA LEU A 105 11.15 -5.31 3.75
C LEU A 105 10.91 -4.36 4.94
N ALA A 106 11.36 -4.73 6.14
CA ALA A 106 11.26 -3.85 7.30
C ALA A 106 12.09 -2.56 7.14
N GLU A 107 13.26 -2.63 6.48
CA GLU A 107 14.04 -1.45 6.14
C GLU A 107 13.36 -0.63 5.04
N ASP A 108 12.76 -1.27 4.03
CA ASP A 108 11.99 -0.59 3.00
C ASP A 108 10.79 0.17 3.61
N HIS A 109 10.08 -0.41 4.61
CA HIS A 109 9.07 0.32 5.40
C HIS A 109 9.64 1.54 6.13
N ARG A 110 10.83 1.43 6.71
CA ARG A 110 11.48 2.55 7.41
C ARG A 110 11.77 3.71 6.45
N GLN A 111 12.24 3.41 5.25
CA GLN A 111 12.45 4.41 4.20
C GLN A 111 11.13 4.97 3.67
N SER A 112 10.12 4.10 3.50
CA SER A 112 8.76 4.47 3.10
C SER A 112 8.17 5.50 4.05
N ARG A 113 8.28 5.30 5.38
CA ARG A 113 7.82 6.27 6.40
C ARG A 113 8.41 7.67 6.20
N VAL A 114 9.71 7.78 5.94
CA VAL A 114 10.37 9.09 5.68
C VAL A 114 9.84 9.75 4.41
N MET A 115 9.67 8.99 3.32
CA MET A 115 9.10 9.53 2.08
C MET A 115 7.63 9.95 2.27
N VAL A 116 6.85 9.16 2.99
CA VAL A 116 5.44 9.42 3.27
C VAL A 116 5.24 10.70 4.07
N GLU A 117 6.06 10.94 5.10
CA GLU A 117 6.06 12.19 5.86
C GLU A 117 6.31 13.39 4.94
N ALA A 118 7.36 13.33 4.12
CA ALA A 118 7.69 14.39 3.17
C ALA A 118 6.58 14.61 2.11
N ILE A 119 5.93 13.54 1.63
CA ILE A 119 4.79 13.63 0.71
C ILE A 119 3.61 14.32 1.38
N ILE A 120 3.26 13.94 2.60
CA ILE A 120 2.15 14.54 3.36
C ILE A 120 2.44 16.04 3.58
N GLU A 121 3.63 16.38 4.07
CA GLU A 121 4.02 17.78 4.30
C GLU A 121 3.90 18.62 3.02
N MET A 122 4.43 18.12 1.91
CA MET A 122 4.32 18.79 0.61
C MET A 122 2.86 19.00 0.18
N LEU A 123 2.01 17.99 0.34
CA LEU A 123 0.61 18.06 -0.10
C LEU A 123 -0.26 18.95 0.79
N VAL A 124 0.06 19.09 2.07
CA VAL A 124 -0.73 19.90 3.02
C VAL A 124 -0.23 21.34 3.20
N ALA A 125 0.93 21.70 2.64
CA ALA A 125 1.59 22.99 2.86
C ALA A 125 0.76 24.23 2.45
N ARG A 126 -0.24 24.08 1.59
CA ARG A 126 -1.10 25.19 1.11
C ARG A 126 -2.58 24.86 1.29
N PRO A 127 -3.11 24.98 2.52
CA PRO A 127 -4.53 24.76 2.76
C PRO A 127 -5.36 25.86 2.06
N GLY A 128 -6.45 25.46 1.39
CA GLY A 128 -7.41 26.39 0.76
C GLY A 128 -7.27 26.58 -0.75
N GLU A 129 -6.23 26.04 -1.41
CA GLU A 129 -6.17 25.99 -2.87
C GLU A 129 -6.95 24.77 -3.42
N ASP A 130 -7.63 24.93 -4.56
CA ASP A 130 -8.38 23.86 -5.24
C ASP A 130 -7.46 22.74 -5.78
N SER A 131 -6.17 23.03 -5.93
CA SER A 131 -5.15 22.06 -6.33
C SER A 131 -3.77 22.42 -5.77
N VAL A 132 -2.91 21.43 -5.62
CA VAL A 132 -1.51 21.59 -5.20
C VAL A 132 -0.62 21.46 -6.42
N LYS A 133 0.16 22.49 -6.75
CA LYS A 133 1.18 22.44 -7.81
C LYS A 133 2.44 21.73 -7.33
N LEU A 134 2.93 20.78 -8.13
CA LEU A 134 4.11 19.98 -7.83
C LEU A 134 5.33 20.52 -8.58
N GLY A 135 6.30 21.04 -7.83
CA GLY A 135 7.63 21.37 -8.37
C GLY A 135 8.43 20.12 -8.76
N ARG A 136 9.61 20.31 -9.35
CA ARG A 136 10.49 19.21 -9.78
C ARG A 136 10.80 18.22 -8.65
N ALA A 137 11.14 18.72 -7.46
CA ALA A 137 11.45 17.88 -6.29
C ALA A 137 10.24 17.05 -5.85
N GLY A 138 9.05 17.66 -5.76
CA GLY A 138 7.82 16.95 -5.40
C GLY A 138 7.45 15.87 -6.42
N ARG A 139 7.53 16.18 -7.72
CA ARG A 139 7.32 15.19 -8.78
C ARG A 139 8.29 14.01 -8.66
N LYS A 140 9.57 14.28 -8.38
CA LYS A 140 10.58 13.23 -8.18
C LYS A 140 10.25 12.36 -6.96
N LEU A 141 9.92 12.98 -5.83
CA LEU A 141 9.57 12.27 -4.59
C LEU A 141 8.41 11.28 -4.80
N LEU A 142 7.34 11.70 -5.48
CA LEU A 142 6.20 10.81 -5.78
C LEU A 142 6.59 9.63 -6.69
N LEU A 143 7.48 9.87 -7.66
CA LEU A 143 7.98 8.81 -8.56
C LEU A 143 8.89 7.83 -7.82
N ASP A 144 9.78 8.34 -6.97
CA ASP A 144 10.69 7.51 -6.16
C ASP A 144 9.90 6.61 -5.20
N TYR A 145 8.91 7.18 -4.49
CA TYR A 145 8.01 6.42 -3.62
C TYR A 145 7.27 5.32 -4.41
N ALA A 146 6.64 5.68 -5.53
CA ALA A 146 5.89 4.73 -6.36
C ALA A 146 6.76 3.65 -7.04
N ALA A 147 8.07 3.86 -7.15
CA ALA A 147 9.02 2.86 -7.64
C ALA A 147 9.47 1.93 -6.49
N SER A 148 9.77 2.49 -5.32
CA SER A 148 10.12 1.73 -4.12
C SER A 148 8.98 0.77 -3.72
N GLU A 149 7.77 1.31 -3.56
CA GLU A 149 6.58 0.57 -3.15
C GLU A 149 6.21 -0.52 -4.16
N HIS A 150 6.46 -0.29 -5.46
CA HIS A 150 6.22 -1.31 -6.48
C HIS A 150 7.14 -2.54 -6.32
N HIS A 151 8.41 -2.33 -6.00
CA HIS A 151 9.35 -3.44 -5.76
C HIS A 151 9.07 -4.13 -4.42
N HIS A 152 8.73 -3.34 -3.40
CA HIS A 152 8.33 -3.81 -2.07
C HIS A 152 7.14 -4.79 -2.17
N LEU A 153 6.04 -4.35 -2.78
CA LEU A 153 4.84 -5.16 -2.99
C LEU A 153 5.08 -6.40 -3.87
N ALA A 154 6.03 -6.34 -4.81
CA ALA A 154 6.37 -7.52 -5.62
C ALA A 154 7.03 -8.61 -4.76
N ALA A 155 7.92 -8.23 -3.85
CA ALA A 155 8.56 -9.15 -2.93
C ALA A 155 7.55 -9.71 -1.91
N GLU A 156 6.68 -8.87 -1.34
CA GLU A 156 5.66 -9.35 -0.39
C GLU A 156 4.68 -10.31 -1.03
N ASN A 157 4.15 -9.98 -2.22
CA ASN A 157 3.20 -10.85 -2.91
C ASN A 157 3.83 -12.16 -3.40
N GLY A 158 5.04 -12.08 -3.96
CA GLY A 158 5.71 -13.20 -4.60
C GLY A 158 6.43 -14.15 -3.63
N ILE A 159 6.89 -13.63 -2.48
CA ILE A 159 7.71 -14.37 -1.53
C ILE A 159 6.97 -14.51 -0.21
N VAL A 160 6.67 -13.40 0.46
CA VAL A 160 6.14 -13.40 1.84
C VAL A 160 4.78 -14.07 1.92
N LEU A 161 3.80 -13.61 1.13
CA LEU A 161 2.44 -14.17 1.14
C LEU A 161 2.41 -15.59 0.57
N ALA A 162 3.29 -15.93 -0.37
CA ALA A 162 3.41 -17.29 -0.90
C ALA A 162 3.84 -18.27 0.20
N ILE A 163 4.88 -17.91 0.97
CA ILE A 163 5.38 -18.73 2.07
C ILE A 163 4.39 -18.72 3.24
N ALA A 164 3.74 -17.59 3.54
CA ALA A 164 2.76 -17.48 4.61
C ALA A 164 1.60 -18.47 4.44
N ARG A 165 1.10 -18.64 3.21
CA ARG A 165 0.04 -19.61 2.89
C ARG A 165 0.45 -21.06 3.15
N ILE A 166 1.74 -21.37 3.02
CA ILE A 166 2.29 -22.72 3.23
C ILE A 166 2.60 -22.96 4.71
N ARG A 167 3.18 -21.96 5.39
CA ARG A 167 3.80 -22.12 6.71
C ARG A 167 2.90 -21.72 7.88
N LEU A 168 1.98 -20.76 7.70
CA LEU A 168 1.14 -20.30 8.80
C LEU A 168 0.00 -21.27 9.08
N THR A 169 -0.18 -21.60 10.35
CA THR A 169 -1.27 -22.47 10.80
C THR A 169 -2.56 -21.67 10.97
N ARG A 170 -3.70 -22.38 11.06
CA ARG A 170 -4.98 -21.76 11.42
C ARG A 170 -4.92 -21.00 12.76
N GLY A 171 -4.09 -21.45 13.70
CA GLY A 171 -3.91 -20.77 14.99
C GLY A 171 -3.18 -19.44 14.87
N ASP A 172 -2.18 -19.37 13.99
CA ASP A 172 -1.43 -18.16 13.67
C ASP A 172 -2.35 -17.13 13.02
N LEU A 173 -3.10 -17.54 11.98
CA LEU A 173 -4.03 -16.67 11.26
C LEU A 173 -5.15 -16.13 12.16
N ARG A 174 -5.69 -16.94 13.07
CA ARG A 174 -6.67 -16.44 14.06
C ARG A 174 -6.07 -15.41 15.00
N THR A 175 -4.81 -15.56 15.38
CA THR A 175 -4.14 -14.59 16.27
C THR A 175 -3.88 -13.28 15.56
N MET A 176 -3.35 -13.35 14.33
CA MET A 176 -3.18 -12.19 13.47
C MET A 176 -4.50 -11.46 13.20
N SER A 177 -5.57 -12.19 12.88
CA SER A 177 -6.91 -11.63 12.68
C SER A 177 -7.40 -10.81 13.90
N ARG A 178 -7.23 -11.33 15.12
CA ARG A 178 -7.58 -10.60 16.35
C ARG A 178 -6.75 -9.32 16.50
N SER A 179 -5.43 -9.39 16.34
CA SER A 179 -4.56 -8.20 16.40
C SER A 179 -4.97 -7.14 15.36
N MET A 180 -5.22 -7.55 14.11
CA MET A 180 -5.63 -6.65 13.03
C MET A 180 -6.98 -5.97 13.31
N ARG A 181 -7.94 -6.70 13.88
CA ARG A 181 -9.24 -6.18 14.34
C ARG A 181 -9.09 -5.17 15.46
N ASP A 182 -8.27 -5.48 16.47
CA ASP A 182 -8.00 -4.61 17.61
C ASP A 182 -7.37 -3.28 17.14
N ARG A 183 -6.37 -3.32 16.25
CA ARG A 183 -5.77 -2.10 15.67
C ARG A 183 -6.78 -1.22 14.91
N ARG A 184 -7.86 -1.82 14.42
CA ARG A 184 -8.92 -1.15 13.65
C ARG A 184 -10.16 -0.81 14.50
N GLY A 185 -10.19 -1.20 15.78
CA GLY A 185 -11.36 -1.03 16.65
C GLY A 185 -12.59 -1.82 16.19
N VAL A 186 -12.39 -2.91 15.46
CA VAL A 186 -13.46 -3.79 14.97
C VAL A 186 -13.63 -4.93 15.98
N PRO A 187 -14.84 -5.24 16.45
CA PRO A 187 -15.04 -6.38 17.35
C PRO A 187 -14.67 -7.71 16.68
N ALA A 188 -14.29 -8.67 17.51
CA ALA A 188 -14.01 -10.05 17.10
C ALA A 188 -15.24 -10.73 16.51
#